data_AF-A0A1H9HZI1-F1
#
_entry.id   AF-A0A1H9HZI1-F1
#
_cell.length_a   1.000
_cell.length_b   1.000
_cell.length_c   1.000
_cell.angle_alpha   90.00
_cell.angle_beta   90.00
_cell.angle_gamma   90.00
#
_symmetry.space_group_name_H-M   'P 1'
#
loop_
_entity.id
_entity.type
_entity.pdbx_description
1 polymer ?
#
loop_
_entity_poly.entity_id
_entity_poly.type
_entity_poly.pdbx_seq_one_letter_code
_entity_poly.pdbx_strand_id
1 'polypeptide(L)'
;MKLLTEVIDVNELHSLRILLESNGIAFHVGNEDSARNFGFIYPARKYNIFILYEKQYDEAMKLLENEDHVVTASINLDQHRRFMVEEKTRSMNQIYKVVMYSFVVIVIIFACFVWYMEATH
;
A
#
# COMPACT_ATOMS: atom_id res chain seq x y z
N MET A 1 0.14 -12.22 -4.47
CA MET A 1 0.06 -11.21 -5.54
C MET A 1 0.85 -11.74 -6.73
N LYS A 2 0.34 -11.58 -7.96
CA LYS A 2 1.02 -12.01 -9.20
C LYS A 2 1.14 -10.83 -10.17
N LEU A 3 2.27 -10.71 -10.85
CA LEU A 3 2.50 -9.67 -11.87
C LEU A 3 1.63 -9.97 -13.09
N LEU A 4 0.79 -9.03 -13.49
CA LEU A 4 -0.07 -9.12 -14.67
C LEU A 4 0.66 -8.58 -15.90
N THR A 5 1.08 -7.32 -15.84
CA THR A 5 1.74 -6.63 -16.94
C THR A 5 2.53 -5.44 -16.43
N GLU A 6 3.35 -4.88 -17.32
CA GLU A 6 4.22 -3.75 -17.07
C GLU A 6 3.92 -2.66 -18.09
N VAL A 7 3.81 -1.42 -17.63
CA VAL A 7 3.35 -0.29 -18.44
C VAL A 7 4.28 0.89 -18.25
N ILE A 8 4.63 1.58 -19.34
CA ILE A 8 5.50 2.76 -19.29
C ILE A 8 4.66 4.04 -19.31
N ASP A 9 3.57 4.06 -20.07
CA ASP A 9 2.69 5.21 -20.18
C ASP A 9 1.66 5.30 -19.03
N VAL A 10 1.55 6.48 -18.45
CA VAL A 10 0.57 6.79 -17.41
C VAL A 10 -0.86 6.73 -17.94
N ASN A 11 -1.08 7.08 -19.22
CA ASN A 11 -2.41 7.01 -19.82
C ASN A 11 -2.87 5.56 -19.96
N GLU A 12 -1.99 4.68 -20.44
CA GLU A 12 -2.24 3.24 -20.55
C GLU A 12 -2.48 2.62 -19.17
N LEU A 13 -1.70 3.01 -18.16
CA LEU A 13 -1.94 2.61 -16.76
C LEU A 13 -3.34 3.05 -16.28
N HIS A 14 -3.77 4.26 -16.63
CA HIS A 14 -5.08 4.77 -16.25
C HIS A 14 -6.21 3.99 -16.93
N SER A 15 -6.06 3.65 -18.21
CA SER A 15 -7.02 2.81 -18.95
C SER A 15 -7.13 1.43 -18.34
N LEU A 16 -6.00 0.79 -18.04
CA LEU A 16 -5.95 -0.53 -17.39
C LEU A 16 -6.54 -0.50 -15.99
N ARG A 17 -6.29 0.57 -15.22
CA ARG A 17 -6.95 0.79 -13.94
C ARG A 17 -8.47 0.81 -14.11
N ILE A 18 -8.99 1.58 -15.05
CA ILE A 18 -10.45 1.66 -15.25
C ILE A 18 -11.01 0.28 -15.61
N LEU A 19 -10.36 -0.43 -16.53
CA LEU A 19 -10.79 -1.78 -16.96
C LEU A 19 -10.82 -2.78 -15.81
N LEU A 20 -9.78 -2.81 -14.97
CA LEU A 20 -9.71 -3.72 -13.84
C LEU A 20 -10.68 -3.32 -12.72
N GLU A 21 -10.81 -2.01 -12.43
CA GLU A 21 -11.72 -1.51 -11.40
C GLU A 21 -13.19 -1.73 -11.79
N SER A 22 -13.57 -1.49 -13.05
CA SER A 22 -14.95 -1.70 -13.53
C SER A 22 -15.37 -3.17 -13.48
N ASN A 23 -14.41 -4.09 -13.56
CA ASN A 23 -14.64 -5.53 -13.49
C ASN A 23 -14.44 -6.10 -12.07
N GLY A 24 -14.25 -5.24 -11.06
CA GLY A 24 -14.11 -5.67 -9.67
C GLY A 24 -12.84 -6.48 -9.39
N ILE A 25 -11.79 -6.30 -10.21
CA ILE A 25 -10.50 -6.96 -10.02
C ILE A 25 -9.64 -6.11 -9.10
N ALA A 26 -9.17 -6.70 -8.01
CA ALA A 26 -8.29 -6.03 -7.08
C ALA A 26 -6.83 -6.13 -7.53
N PHE A 27 -6.22 -4.97 -7.76
CA PHE A 27 -4.83 -4.87 -8.19
C PHE A 27 -4.05 -3.86 -7.34
N HIS A 28 -2.74 -3.95 -7.47
CA HIS A 28 -1.77 -3.06 -6.87
C HIS A 28 -0.81 -2.58 -7.97
N VAL A 29 -0.60 -1.28 -8.05
CA VAL A 29 0.41 -0.71 -8.93
C VAL A 29 1.69 -0.56 -8.11
N GLY A 30 2.65 -1.43 -8.39
CA GLY A 30 4.02 -1.29 -7.92
C GLY A 30 4.80 -0.39 -8.87
N ASN A 31 5.80 0.29 -8.33
CA ASN A 31 6.72 1.12 -9.10
C ASN A 31 8.15 0.73 -8.72
N GLU A 32 8.90 0.20 -9.69
CA GLU A 32 10.30 -0.22 -9.46
C GLU A 32 11.25 0.98 -9.43
N ASP A 33 10.87 2.12 -10.02
CA ASP A 33 11.73 3.29 -10.20
C ASP A 33 11.38 4.49 -9.31
N SER A 34 10.28 4.45 -8.54
CA SER A 34 10.10 5.41 -7.45
C SER A 34 10.96 5.03 -6.26
N ALA A 35 12.27 5.20 -6.40
CA ALA A 35 13.06 5.60 -5.24
C ALA A 35 12.34 6.81 -4.64
N ARG A 36 11.92 6.69 -3.38
CA ARG A 36 11.17 7.70 -2.63
C ARG A 36 12.09 8.91 -2.41
N ASN A 37 12.37 9.66 -3.47
CA ASN A 37 13.29 10.78 -3.49
C ASN A 37 12.53 12.03 -3.03
N PHE A 38 12.64 12.32 -1.73
CA PHE A 38 12.58 13.66 -1.13
C PHE A 38 11.80 14.73 -1.93
N GLY A 39 10.49 14.54 -2.10
CA GLY A 39 9.59 15.60 -2.60
C GLY A 39 9.55 15.83 -4.11
N PHE A 40 10.26 15.06 -4.94
CA PHE A 40 10.14 15.17 -6.40
C PHE A 40 9.36 13.99 -6.98
N ILE A 41 8.19 14.28 -7.55
CA ILE A 41 7.40 13.31 -8.32
C ILE A 41 8.01 13.25 -9.72
N TYR A 42 9.03 12.42 -9.91
CA TYR A 42 9.41 12.02 -11.25
C TYR A 42 8.40 10.97 -11.75
N PRO A 43 7.93 11.04 -13.01
CA PRO A 43 7.16 9.95 -13.57
C PRO A 43 7.99 8.67 -13.47
N ALA A 44 7.38 7.60 -12.98
CA ALA A 44 8.00 6.29 -13.01
C ALA A 44 8.43 5.99 -14.43
N ARG A 45 9.62 5.41 -14.65
CA ARG A 45 9.94 4.90 -15.99
C ARG A 45 9.11 3.66 -16.32
N LYS A 46 8.55 3.00 -15.30
CA LYS A 46 7.81 1.75 -15.44
C LYS A 46 6.87 1.52 -14.26
N TYR A 47 5.66 1.07 -14.56
CA TYR A 47 4.61 0.71 -13.61
C TYR A 47 4.30 -0.78 -13.75
N ASN A 48 4.41 -1.50 -12.65
CA ASN A 48 4.14 -2.93 -12.61
C ASN A 48 2.77 -3.15 -11.98
N ILE A 49 1.86 -3.80 -12.71
CA ILE A 49 0.50 -4.06 -12.26
C ILE A 49 0.46 -5.47 -11.69
N PHE A 50 0.11 -5.60 -10.41
CA PHE A 50 -0.01 -6.86 -9.70
C PHE A 50 -1.46 -7.15 -9.33
N ILE A 51 -1.95 -8.36 -9.60
CA ILE A 51 -3.25 -8.80 -9.08
C ILE A 51 -3.09 -9.30 -7.65
N LEU A 52 -4.00 -8.85 -6.77
CA LEU A 52 -3.97 -9.15 -5.34
C LEU A 52 -4.33 -10.62 -5.08
N TYR A 53 -5.36 -11.13 -5.76
CA TYR A 53 -5.90 -12.47 -5.58
C TYR A 53 -5.58 -13.39 -6.75
N GLU A 54 -5.06 -14.58 -6.44
CA GLU A 54 -4.69 -15.57 -7.47
C GLU A 54 -5.88 -16.01 -8.34
N LYS A 55 -7.08 -16.12 -7.75
CA LYS A 55 -8.31 -16.47 -8.48
C LYS A 55 -8.70 -15.43 -9.53
N GLN A 56 -8.32 -14.17 -9.34
CA GLN A 56 -8.60 -13.08 -10.27
C GLN A 56 -7.51 -12.96 -11.34
N TYR A 57 -6.35 -13.62 -11.18
CA TYR A 57 -5.23 -13.48 -12.10
C TYR A 57 -5.55 -14.03 -13.48
N ASP A 58 -6.10 -15.25 -13.55
CA ASP A 58 -6.41 -15.89 -14.84
C ASP A 58 -7.55 -15.17 -15.56
N GLU A 59 -8.52 -14.62 -14.82
CA GLU A 59 -9.60 -13.80 -15.38
C GLU A 59 -9.11 -12.44 -15.85
N ALA A 60 -8.20 -11.80 -15.11
CA ALA A 60 -7.56 -10.56 -15.52
C ALA A 60 -6.73 -10.73 -16.78
N MET A 61 -6.00 -11.85 -16.92
CA MET A 61 -5.28 -12.17 -18.16
C MET A 61 -6.24 -12.30 -19.34
N LYS A 62 -7.32 -13.07 -19.19
CA LYS A 62 -8.33 -13.23 -20.23
C LYS A 62 -9.01 -11.91 -20.60
N LEU A 63 -9.20 -11.02 -19.63
CA LEU A 63 -9.76 -9.69 -19.86
C LEU A 63 -8.82 -8.77 -20.66
N LEU A 64 -7.50 -8.93 -20.50
CA LEU A 64 -6.51 -8.22 -21.34
C LEU A 64 -6.50 -8.73 -22.78
N GLU A 65 -6.70 -10.03 -22.98
CA GLU A 65 -6.77 -10.63 -24.31
C GLU A 65 -8.13 -10.41 -24.99
N ASN A 66 -9.19 -10.29 -24.20
CA ASN A 66 -10.56 -10.12 -24.66
C ASN A 66 -11.34 -9.19 -23.71
N GLU A 67 -11.61 -7.97 -24.17
CA GLU A 67 -12.33 -6.95 -23.41
C GLU A 67 -13.77 -7.36 -23.04
N ASP A 68 -14.38 -8.29 -23.78
CA ASP A 68 -15.74 -8.80 -23.52
C ASP A 68 -15.77 -9.95 -22.50
N HIS A 69 -14.62 -10.32 -21.91
CA HIS A 69 -14.57 -11.40 -20.93
C HIS A 69 -15.34 -11.05 -19.65
N VAL A 70 -16.31 -11.89 -19.28
CA VAL A 70 -17.08 -11.72 -18.05
C VAL A 70 -16.30 -12.27 -16.85
N VAL A 71 -15.90 -11.38 -15.95
CA VAL A 71 -15.19 -11.71 -14.70
C VAL A 71 -16.17 -12.32 -13.69
N THR A 72 -15.94 -13.56 -13.30
CA THR A 72 -16.83 -14.28 -12.37
C THR A 72 -16.39 -14.12 -10.92
N ALA A 73 -15.10 -13.91 -10.68
CA ALA A 73 -14.50 -13.70 -9.38
C ALA A 73 -14.40 -12.21 -9.00
N SER A 74 -15.37 -11.39 -9.40
CA SER A 74 -15.37 -9.96 -9.06
C SER A 74 -15.54 -9.73 -7.56
N ILE A 75 -14.89 -8.70 -7.02
CA ILE A 75 -15.07 -8.28 -5.63
C ILE A 75 -15.56 -6.85 -5.55
N ASN A 76 -16.23 -6.53 -4.43
CA ASN A 76 -16.58 -5.15 -4.12
C ASN A 76 -15.33 -4.37 -3.70
N LEU A 77 -14.78 -3.58 -4.64
CA LEU A 77 -13.55 -2.81 -4.44
C LEU A 77 -13.70 -1.70 -3.40
N ASP A 78 -14.89 -1.11 -3.25
CA ASP A 78 -15.13 -0.07 -2.25
C ASP A 78 -15.04 -0.62 -0.84
N GLN A 79 -15.63 -1.79 -0.61
CA GLN A 79 -15.54 -2.48 0.68
C GLN A 79 -14.10 -2.89 0.98
N HIS A 80 -13.38 -3.42 -0.02
CA HIS A 80 -11.98 -3.79 0.13
C HIS A 80 -11.10 -2.57 0.46
N ARG A 81 -11.30 -1.44 -0.24
CA ARG A 81 -10.55 -0.19 -0.01
C ARG A 81 -10.80 0.35 1.40
N ARG A 82 -12.04 0.33 1.88
CA ARG A 82 -12.37 0.74 3.26
C ARG A 82 -11.67 -0.14 4.29
N PHE A 83 -11.72 -1.46 4.11
CA PHE A 83 -11.03 -2.40 5.00
C PHE A 83 -9.51 -2.13 5.07
N MET A 84 -8.87 -1.93 3.92
CA MET A 84 -7.43 -1.63 3.86
C MET A 84 -7.07 -0.29 4.53
N VAL A 85 -7.92 0.73 4.40
CA VAL A 85 -7.72 2.03 5.07
C VAL A 85 -7.90 1.90 6.58
N GLU A 86 -8.89 1.16 7.04
CA GLU A 86 -9.12 0.91 8.46
C GLU A 86 -7.98 0.12 9.10
N GLU A 87 -7.48 -0.94 8.45
CA GLU A 87 -6.31 -1.68 8.92
C GLU A 87 -5.05 -0.80 8.99
N LYS A 88 -4.81 0.00 7.95
CA LYS A 88 -3.67 0.94 7.93
C LYS A 88 -3.76 1.92 9.09
N THR A 89 -4.95 2.46 9.35
CA THR A 89 -5.18 3.42 10.45
C THR A 89 -4.99 2.75 11.81
N ARG A 90 -5.46 1.50 11.99
CA ARG A 90 -5.23 0.73 13.22
C ARG A 90 -3.76 0.42 13.45
N SER A 91 -3.03 0.00 12.41
CA SER A 91 -1.59 -0.28 12.49
C SER A 91 -0.79 0.97 12.82
N MET A 92 -1.08 2.11 12.16
CA MET A 92 -0.44 3.39 12.51
C MET A 92 -0.73 3.83 13.94
N ASN A 93 -1.97 3.64 14.42
CA ASN A 93 -2.33 3.94 15.81
C ASN A 93 -1.60 3.03 16.82
N GLN A 94 -1.34 1.76 16.48
CA GLN A 94 -0.53 0.87 17.31
C GLN A 94 0.93 1.32 17.37
N ILE A 95 1.52 1.66 16.23
CA ILE A 95 2.90 2.19 16.18
C ILE A 95 3.00 3.47 17.01
N TYR A 96 2.04 4.39 16.87
CA TYR A 96 2.02 5.63 17.64
C TYR A 96 1.95 5.38 19.15
N LYS A 97 1.12 4.42 19.59
CA LYS A 97 1.07 4.00 21.00
C LYS A 97 2.42 3.49 21.50
N VAL A 98 3.08 2.61 20.74
CA VAL A 98 4.39 2.06 21.11
C VAL A 98 5.44 3.16 21.25
N VAL A 99 5.51 4.08 20.28
CA VAL A 99 6.45 5.22 20.30
C VAL A 99 6.18 6.16 21.48
N MET A 100 4.90 6.44 21.77
CA MET A 100 4.54 7.29 22.90
C MET A 100 4.92 6.64 24.23
N TYR A 101 4.64 5.35 24.42
CA TYR A 101 5.03 4.64 25.65
C TYR A 101 6.54 4.57 25.83
N SER A 102 7.30 4.27 24.77
CA SER A 102 8.76 4.23 24.86
C SER A 102 9.35 5.60 25.20
N PHE A 103 8.80 6.68 24.63
CA PHE A 103 9.22 8.03 24.96
C PHE A 103 8.97 8.38 26.44
N VAL A 104 7.78 8.06 26.97
CA VAL A 104 7.47 8.30 28.39
C VAL A 104 8.43 7.55 29.32
N VAL A 105 8.74 6.29 29.00
CA VAL A 105 9.71 5.49 29.79
C VAL A 105 11.10 6.13 29.76
N ILE A 106 11.56 6.61 28.61
CA ILE A 106 12.86 7.28 28.47
C ILE A 106 12.90 8.56 29.33
N VAL A 107 11.84 9.37 29.31
CA VAL A 107 11.76 10.60 30.10
C VAL A 107 11.79 10.31 31.61
N ILE A 108 11.09 9.26 32.07
CA ILE A 108 11.11 8.85 33.48
C ILE A 108 12.50 8.39 33.90
N ILE A 109 13.16 7.54 33.10
CA ILE A 109 14.52 7.07 33.38
C ILE A 109 15.49 8.26 33.43
N PHE A 110 15.37 9.20 32.51
CA PHE A 110 16.20 10.40 32.50
C PHE A 110 15.99 11.27 33.73
N ALA A 111 14.73 11.49 34.15
CA ALA A 111 14.42 12.24 35.37
C ALA A 111 14.99 11.55 36.63
N CYS A 112 14.88 10.22 36.73
CA CYS A 112 15.49 9.45 37.81
C CYS A 112 17.02 9.56 37.80
N PHE A 113 17.64 9.55 36.61
CA PHE A 113 19.09 9.70 36.47
C PHE A 113 19.58 11.08 36.93
N VAL A 114 18.90 12.16 36.51
CA VAL A 114 19.22 13.53 36.95
C VAL A 114 19.09 13.65 38.47
N TRP A 115 18.01 13.12 39.05
CA TRP A 115 17.82 13.17 40.50
C TRP A 115 18.90 12.36 41.25
N TYR A 116 19.27 11.18 40.75
CA TYR A 116 20.36 10.39 41.33
C TYR A 116 21.69 11.15 41.30
N MET A 117 22.03 11.80 40.17
CA MET A 117 23.24 12.61 40.04
C MET A 117 23.26 13.77 41.05
N GLU A 118 22.13 14.46 41.23
CA GLU A 118 22.00 15.56 42.20
C GLU A 118 22.09 15.08 43.66
N ALA A 119 21.57 13.89 43.98
CA ALA A 119 21.65 13.32 45.33
C ALA A 119 23.07 12.81 45.70
N THR A 120 23.91 12.51 44.72
CA THR A 120 25.29 12.04 44.92
C THR A 120 26.35 13.14 44.97
N HIS A 121 25.96 14.39 44.72
CA HIS A 121 26.83 15.57 44.67
C HIS A 121 26.73 16.42 45.94
#